data_AF-A0A359KJR6-F1
#
_entry.id   AF-A0A359KJR6-F1
#
_cell.length_a   1.000
_cell.length_b   1.000
_cell.length_c   1.000
_cell.angle_alpha   90.00
_cell.angle_beta   90.00
_cell.angle_gamma   90.00
#
_symmetry.space_group_name_H-M   'P 1'
#
loop_
_entity.id
_entity.type
_entity.pdbx_description
1 polymer ?
#
loop_
_entity_poly.entity_id
_entity_poly.type
_entity_poly.pdbx_seq_one_letter_code
_entity_poly.pdbx_strand_id
1 'polypeptide(L)' 'MSSKAALTAEDLAELIDIHCRLQKLHSGLNAVSSQRFPLMAAATTVKAAWAELSGAAQGWSYPTEGMVRADVRKPTGA' A
#
# COMPACT_ATOMS: atom_id res chain seq x y z
N MET A 1 2.55 11.33 -28.34
CA MET A 1 3.49 11.37 -27.20
C MET A 1 2.96 10.42 -26.14
N SER A 2 3.60 9.26 -25.94
CA SER A 2 3.16 8.27 -24.96
C SER A 2 3.72 8.68 -23.60
N SER A 3 2.87 9.23 -22.74
CA SER A 3 3.17 9.58 -21.35
C SER A 3 3.24 8.33 -20.47
N LYS A 4 3.98 7.30 -20.92
CA LYS A 4 4.44 6.23 -20.04
C LYS A 4 5.58 6.82 -19.22
N ALA A 5 5.25 7.55 -18.17
CA ALA A 5 6.17 7.67 -17.04
C ALA A 5 6.51 6.22 -16.67
N ALA A 6 7.79 5.86 -16.80
CA ALA A 6 8.25 4.53 -16.44
C ALA A 6 8.04 4.40 -14.93
N LEU A 7 7.02 3.63 -14.52
CA LEU A 7 6.78 3.32 -13.13
C LEU A 7 8.07 2.76 -12.53
N THR A 8 8.53 3.39 -11.47
CA THR A 8 9.74 3.01 -10.78
C THR A 8 9.45 1.95 -9.73
N ALA A 9 10.50 1.30 -9.23
CA ALA A 9 10.36 0.41 -8.08
C ALA A 9 9.85 1.16 -6.82
N GLU A 10 10.13 2.46 -6.71
CA GLU A 10 9.67 3.30 -5.61
C GLU A 10 8.15 3.51 -5.67
N ASP A 11 7.59 3.75 -6.87
CA ASP A 11 6.14 3.89 -7.06
C ASP A 11 5.40 2.61 -6.66
N LEU A 12 5.95 1.45 -7.01
CA LEU A 12 5.39 0.15 -6.61
C LEU A 12 5.50 -0.08 -5.09
N ALA A 13 6.60 0.36 -4.46
CA ALA A 13 6.76 0.29 -3.01
C ALA A 13 5.76 1.20 -2.28
N GLU A 14 5.46 2.39 -2.82
CA GLU A 14 4.47 3.31 -2.26
C GLU A 14 3.06 2.69 -2.25
N LEU A 15 2.66 2.00 -3.32
CA LEU A 15 1.39 1.29 -3.37
C LEU A 15 1.29 0.18 -2.31
N ILE A 16 2.39 -0.51 -2.02
CA ILE A 16 2.47 -1.50 -0.94
C ILE A 16 2.26 -0.82 0.42
N ASP A 17 2.95 0.30 0.66
CA ASP A 17 2.83 1.06 1.91
C ASP A 17 1.41 1.57 2.14
N ILE A 18 0.76 2.10 1.10
CA ILE A 18 -0.63 2.56 1.15
C ILE A 18 -1.56 1.39 1.49
N HIS A 19 -1.41 0.25 0.82
CA HIS A 19 -2.20 -0.94 1.12
C HIS A 19 -2.07 -1.37 2.59
N CYS A 20 -0.84 -1.41 3.13
CA CYS A 20 -0.59 -1.76 4.52
C CYS A 20 -1.23 -0.78 5.51
N ARG A 21 -1.20 0.53 5.22
CA ARG A 21 -1.85 1.54 6.05
C ARG A 21 -3.37 1.37 6.04
N LEU A 22 -3.97 1.13 4.88
CA LEU A 22 -5.41 0.87 4.76
C LEU A 22 -5.82 -0.39 5.53
N GLN A 23 -5.05 -1.48 5.44
CA GLN A 23 -5.28 -2.70 6.20
C GLN A 23 -5.25 -2.45 7.71
N LYS A 24 -4.24 -1.72 8.21
CA LYS A 24 -4.16 -1.35 9.62
C LYS A 24 -5.38 -0.52 10.05
N LEU A 25 -5.73 0.50 9.27
CA LEU A 25 -6.87 1.38 9.55
C LEU A 25 -8.17 0.59 9.64
N HIS A 26 -8.53 -0.21 8.63
CA HIS A 26 -9.80 -0.95 8.69
C HIS A 26 -9.79 -2.06 9.74
N SER A 27 -8.62 -2.59 10.11
CA SER A 27 -8.52 -3.67 11.11
C SER A 27 -8.78 -3.13 12.52
N GLY A 28 -8.36 -1.88 12.78
CA GLY A 28 -8.60 -1.17 14.04
C GLY A 28 -10.02 -0.61 14.18
N LEU A 29 -10.83 -0.60 13.12
CA LEU A 29 -12.22 -0.16 13.19
C LEU A 29 -13.14 -1.28 13.67
N ASN A 30 -14.15 -0.91 14.47
CA ASN A 30 -15.26 -1.80 14.84
C ASN A 30 -15.93 -2.41 13.60
N ALA A 31 -16.36 -3.67 13.70
CA ALA A 31 -16.95 -4.41 12.58
C ALA A 31 -18.19 -3.73 11.97
N VAL A 32 -18.94 -2.97 12.79
CA VAL A 32 -20.15 -2.23 12.37
C VAL A 32 -19.86 -0.80 11.92
N SER A 33 -18.60 -0.36 11.92
CA SER A 33 -18.26 0.99 11.44
C SER A 33 -18.55 1.11 9.95
N SER A 34 -19.31 2.13 9.58
CA SER A 34 -19.60 2.47 8.18
C SER A 34 -18.34 2.84 7.39
N GLN A 35 -17.25 3.23 8.07
CA GLN A 35 -15.97 3.58 7.44
C GLN A 35 -15.12 2.35 7.10
N ARG A 36 -15.43 1.18 7.69
CA ARG A 36 -14.65 -0.05 7.49
C ARG A 36 -14.74 -0.56 6.06
N PHE A 37 -15.94 -0.54 5.48
CA PHE A 37 -16.18 -1.04 4.12
C PHE A 37 -15.48 -0.21 3.04
N PRO A 38 -15.56 1.15 3.05
CA PRO A 38 -14.80 1.99 2.13
C PRO A 38 -13.28 1.77 2.20
N LEU A 39 -12.71 1.63 3.41
CA LEU A 39 -11.27 1.40 3.58
C LEU A 39 -10.84 0.02 3.04
N MET A 40 -11.67 -1.00 3.25
CA MET A 40 -11.44 -2.33 2.68
C MET A 40 -11.48 -2.30 1.15
N ALA A 41 -12.47 -1.64 0.57
CA ALA A 41 -12.57 -1.46 -0.88
C ALA A 41 -11.33 -0.74 -1.44
N ALA A 42 -10.91 0.36 -0.82
CA ALA A 42 -9.70 1.07 -1.20
C ALA A 42 -8.45 0.17 -1.13
N ALA A 43 -8.31 -0.64 -0.07
CA ALA A 43 -7.19 -1.57 0.07
C ALA A 43 -7.14 -2.60 -1.07
N THR A 44 -8.32 -3.10 -1.49
CA THR A 44 -8.42 -4.04 -2.61
C THR A 44 -8.09 -3.38 -3.96
N THR A 45 -8.51 -2.14 -4.17
CA THR A 45 -8.21 -1.38 -5.38
C THR A 45 -6.72 -1.10 -5.51
N VAL A 46 -6.06 -0.70 -4.42
CA VAL A 46 -4.60 -0.47 -4.42
C VAL A 46 -3.84 -1.76 -4.72
N LYS A 47 -4.28 -2.88 -4.16
CA LYS A 47 -3.69 -4.21 -4.45
C LYS A 47 -3.85 -4.59 -5.93
N ALA A 48 -5.03 -4.35 -6.51
CA ALA A 48 -5.27 -4.61 -7.93
C ALA A 48 -4.40 -3.73 -8.83
N ALA A 49 -4.32 -2.42 -8.52
CA ALA A 49 -3.48 -1.48 -9.27
C ALA A 49 -2.00 -1.91 -9.25
N TRP A 50 -1.46 -2.26 -8.08
CA TRP A 50 -0.10 -2.77 -8.01
C TRP A 50 0.10 -4.07 -8.82
N ALA A 51 -0.85 -4.99 -8.81
CA ALA A 51 -0.75 -6.23 -9.58
C ALA A 51 -0.71 -5.97 -11.09
N GLU A 52 -1.56 -5.05 -11.58
CA GLU A 52 -1.57 -4.61 -12.98
C GLU A 52 -0.26 -3.90 -13.37
N LEU A 53 0.25 -3.03 -12.49
CA LEU A 53 1.43 -2.21 -12.76
C LEU A 53 2.75 -3.00 -12.63
N SER A 54 2.82 -3.97 -11.72
CA SER A 54 4.01 -4.81 -11.51
C SER A 54 4.12 -5.97 -12.51
N GLY A 55 3.04 -6.31 -13.21
CA GLY A 55 2.99 -7.49 -14.09
C GLY A 55 2.99 -8.82 -13.34
N ALA A 56 2.81 -8.81 -12.01
CA ALA A 56 2.76 -10.01 -11.20
C ALA A 56 1.42 -10.74 -11.40
N ALA A 57 1.41 -11.78 -12.24
CA ALA A 57 0.21 -12.58 -12.53
C ALA A 57 -0.27 -13.40 -11.31
N GLN A 58 0.63 -13.80 -10.41
CA GLN A 58 0.32 -14.53 -9.18
C GLN A 58 1.38 -14.23 -8.12
N GLY A 59 0.93 -13.88 -6.91
CA GLY A 59 1.79 -13.76 -5.73
C GLY A 59 2.10 -12.32 -5.35
N TRP A 60 1.18 -11.68 -4.63
CA TRP A 60 1.57 -10.63 -3.69
C TRP A 60 2.37 -11.31 -2.57
N SER A 61 3.68 -11.46 -2.76
CA SER A 61 4.57 -11.91 -1.70
C SER A 61 5.08 -10.69 -0.97
N TYR A 62 4.60 -10.51 0.25
CA TYR A 62 5.07 -9.49 1.17
C TYR A 62 6.58 -9.68 1.38
N PRO A 63 7.43 -8.63 1.26
CA PRO A 63 8.75 -8.70 1.84
C PRO A 63 8.57 -8.64 3.36
N THR A 64 8.35 -9.80 3.99
CA THR A 64 8.35 -9.96 5.45
C THR A 64 9.68 -9.57 6.07
N GLU A 65 10.74 -9.53 5.27
CA GLU A 65 12.08 -9.17 5.68
C GLU A 65 12.51 -7.91 4.93
N GLY A 66 12.51 -6.76 5.62
CA GLY A 66 13.27 -5.60 5.17
C GLY A 66 12.54 -4.26 5.14
N MET A 67 11.21 -4.19 5.28
CA MET A 67 10.55 -2.88 5.39
C MET A 67 10.84 -2.25 6.76
N VAL A 68 11.83 -1.36 6.77
CA VAL A 68 12.09 -0.43 7.86
C VAL A 68 10.77 0.29 8.16
N ARG A 69 10.25 0.07 9.38
CA ARG A 69 9.04 0.75 9.85
C ARG A 69 9.22 2.25 9.62
N ALA A 70 8.23 2.89 8.99
CA ALA A 70 8.20 4.34 8.81
C ALA A 70 8.30 5.15 10.13
N ASP A 71 8.27 4.49 11.29
CA ASP A 71 8.59 5.05 12.62
C ASP A 71 10.05 5.50 12.78
N VAL A 72 10.94 5.25 11.81
CA VAL A 72 12.33 5.77 11.84
C VAL A 72 12.45 7.15 11.17
N ARG A 73 11.34 7.87 10.93
CA ARG A 73 11.44 9.32 10.70
C ARG A 73 11.62 10.02 12.05
N LYS A 74 12.85 9.93 12.59
CA LYS A 74 13.30 10.77 13.71
C LYS A 74 12.97 12.24 13.37
N PRO A 75 12.40 13.04 14.29
CA PRO A 75 12.23 14.45 14.05
C PRO A 75 13.61 15.07 13.86
N THR A 76 13.88 15.57 12.65
CA THR A 76 15.10 16.31 12.36
C THR A 76 14.93 17.73 12.89
N GLY A 77 15.57 18.01 14.03
CA GLY A 77 15.80 19.34 14.58
C GLY A 77 14.56 20.00 15.18
N ALA A 78 14.66 20.91 16.14
CA ALA A 78 15.73 21.42 17.00
C ALA A 78 15.01 22.23 18.07
#